data_AF-A0A354GMJ9-F1
#
_entry.id   AF-A0A354GMJ9-F1
#
_cell.length_a   1.000
_cell.length_b   1.000
_cell.length_c   1.000
_cell.angle_alpha   90.00
_cell.angle_beta   90.00
_cell.angle_gamma   90.00
#
_symmetry.space_group_name_H-M   'P 1'
#
loop_
_entity.id
_entity.type
_entity.pdbx_description
1 polymer ?
#
loop_
_entity_poly.entity_id
_entity_poly.type
_entity_poly.pdbx_seq_one_letter_code
_entity_poly.pdbx_strand_id
1 'polypeptide(L)'
;MSLLARRCLDRSHQLEGYVETWQIDHKEAMQVCDLEELVKECLELAPLLRRAWGGATDVSFDENVKNESLFVGEELIRVAINRAALAFRKISRLIETSEQAGYAIANAEKFRDAVRDMEALEKEAENECAPLNTQQMDEALADYKRGDFKLAGDMLRELQGSGASSD
;
A
#
# COMPACT_ATOMS: atom_id res chain seq x y z
N MET A 1 -41.78 14.15 49.61
CA MET A 1 -41.34 13.02 48.76
C MET A 1 -41.11 13.40 47.29
N SER A 2 -41.82 14.37 46.70
CA SER A 2 -41.69 14.72 45.27
C SER A 2 -40.34 15.33 44.85
N LEU A 3 -39.69 16.14 45.69
CA LEU A 3 -38.40 16.77 45.39
C LEU A 3 -37.24 15.77 45.25
N LEU A 4 -37.21 14.75 46.14
CA LEU A 4 -36.20 13.68 46.06
C LEU A 4 -36.43 12.82 44.82
N ALA A 5 -37.67 12.45 44.53
CA ALA A 5 -38.01 11.69 43.32
C ALA A 5 -37.62 12.44 42.05
N ARG A 6 -37.91 13.76 41.96
CA ARG A 6 -37.51 14.61 40.83
C ARG A 6 -35.99 14.68 40.68
N ARG A 7 -35.26 14.89 41.78
CA ARG A 7 -33.79 14.92 41.76
C ARG A 7 -33.18 13.58 41.34
N CYS A 8 -33.77 12.46 41.73
CA CYS A 8 -33.35 11.14 41.28
C CYS A 8 -33.59 10.96 39.78
N LEU A 9 -34.75 11.38 39.26
CA LEU A 9 -35.05 11.34 37.83
C LEU A 9 -34.08 12.20 37.01
N ASP A 10 -33.84 13.44 37.44
CA ASP A 10 -32.91 14.36 36.77
C ASP A 10 -31.49 13.78 36.71
N ARG A 11 -31.03 13.13 37.80
CA ARG A 11 -29.72 12.45 37.82
C ARG A 11 -29.69 11.20 36.96
N SER A 12 -30.79 10.47 36.85
CA SER A 12 -30.89 9.30 35.95
C SER A 12 -30.72 9.73 34.49
N HIS A 13 -31.45 10.75 34.05
CA HIS A 13 -31.32 11.27 32.69
C HIS A 13 -29.91 11.83 32.41
N GLN A 14 -29.30 12.51 33.39
CA GLN A 14 -27.91 12.98 33.24
C GLN A 14 -26.93 11.81 33.08
N LEU A 15 -27.12 10.74 33.87
CA LEU A 15 -26.29 9.55 33.77
C LEU A 15 -26.44 8.86 32.42
N GLU A 16 -27.67 8.74 31.91
CA GLU A 16 -27.95 8.22 30.57
C GLU A 16 -27.20 9.03 29.51
N GLY A 17 -27.28 10.36 29.56
CA GLY A 17 -26.53 11.23 28.65
C GLY A 17 -25.00 11.02 28.74
N TYR A 18 -24.43 10.87 29.94
CA TYR A 18 -23.00 10.58 30.09
C TYR A 18 -22.60 9.23 29.51
N VAL A 19 -23.45 8.20 29.68
CA VAL A 19 -23.19 6.88 29.10
C VAL A 19 -23.24 6.94 27.58
N GLU A 20 -24.20 7.65 27.00
CA GLU A 20 -24.31 7.84 25.55
C GLU A 20 -23.09 8.56 24.98
N THR A 21 -22.67 9.67 25.60
CA THR A 21 -21.44 10.38 25.18
C THR A 21 -20.22 9.47 25.28
N TRP A 22 -20.04 8.77 26.40
CA TRP A 22 -18.91 7.85 26.58
C TRP A 22 -18.90 6.73 25.53
N GLN A 23 -20.06 6.19 25.15
CA GLN A 23 -20.15 5.17 24.10
C GLN A 23 -19.72 5.69 22.73
N ILE A 24 -20.07 6.94 22.40
CA ILE A 24 -19.64 7.59 21.16
C ILE A 24 -18.13 7.77 21.17
N ASP A 25 -17.59 8.40 22.21
CA ASP A 25 -16.15 8.65 22.36
C ASP A 25 -15.36 7.34 22.31
N HIS A 26 -15.85 6.30 22.99
CA HIS A 26 -15.22 4.99 22.97
C HIS A 26 -15.21 4.37 21.57
N LYS A 27 -16.32 4.46 20.83
CA LYS A 27 -16.41 3.93 19.48
C LYS A 27 -15.46 4.65 18.53
N GLU A 28 -15.36 5.97 18.62
CA GLU A 28 -14.44 6.77 17.81
C GLU A 28 -12.98 6.44 18.15
N ALA A 29 -12.64 6.31 19.44
CA ALA A 29 -11.31 5.89 19.87
C ALA A 29 -10.95 4.49 19.34
N MET A 30 -11.88 3.54 19.38
CA MET A 30 -11.66 2.19 18.82
C MET A 30 -11.43 2.21 17.31
N GLN A 31 -12.16 3.05 16.57
CA GLN A 31 -11.95 3.21 15.12
C GLN A 31 -10.56 3.76 14.80
N VAL A 32 -10.05 4.71 15.59
CA VAL A 32 -8.68 5.22 15.44
C VAL A 32 -7.66 4.11 15.70
N CYS A 33 -7.83 3.34 16.77
CA CYS A 33 -6.95 2.20 17.06
C CYS A 33 -6.95 1.16 15.92
N ASP A 34 -8.12 0.80 15.40
CA ASP A 34 -8.25 -0.15 14.29
C ASP A 34 -7.54 0.37 13.03
N LEU A 35 -7.67 1.67 12.76
CA LEU A 35 -6.97 2.32 11.64
C LEU A 35 -5.46 2.29 11.81
N GLU A 36 -4.94 2.51 13.03
CA GLU A 36 -3.51 2.42 13.33
C GLU A 36 -2.95 1.00 13.13
N GLU A 37 -3.71 -0.03 13.48
CA GLU A 37 -3.32 -1.43 13.19
C GLU A 37 -3.29 -1.70 11.68
N LEU A 38 -4.28 -1.22 10.93
CA LEU A 38 -4.27 -1.32 9.47
C LEU A 38 -3.07 -0.61 8.84
N VAL A 39 -2.67 0.54 9.39
CA VAL A 39 -1.47 1.28 8.95
C VAL A 39 -0.21 0.44 9.17
N LYS A 40 -0.06 -0.20 10.33
CA LYS A 40 1.10 -1.07 10.62
C LYS A 40 1.19 -2.23 9.64
N GLU A 41 0.08 -2.95 9.43
CA GLU A 41 0.03 -4.07 8.49
C GLU A 41 0.40 -3.64 7.06
N CYS A 42 -0.04 -2.45 6.64
CA CYS A 42 0.34 -1.92 5.33
C CYS A 42 1.83 -1.57 5.24
N LEU A 43 2.41 -0.98 6.30
CA LEU A 43 3.84 -0.67 6.34
C LEU A 43 4.71 -1.93 6.28
N GLU A 44 4.22 -3.06 6.75
CA GLU A 44 4.89 -4.37 6.61
C GLU A 44 4.65 -5.00 5.24
N LEU A 45 3.44 -4.88 4.69
CA LEU A 45 3.09 -5.45 3.39
C LEU A 45 3.83 -4.80 2.23
N ALA A 46 4.02 -3.47 2.25
CA ALA A 46 4.67 -2.74 1.17
C ALA A 46 6.07 -3.26 0.80
N PRO A 47 7.03 -3.41 1.74
CA PRO A 47 8.34 -3.95 1.42
C PRO A 47 8.30 -5.43 1.02
N LEU A 48 7.32 -6.21 1.49
CA LEU A 48 7.15 -7.60 1.07
C LEU A 48 6.76 -7.70 -0.40
N LEU A 49 5.78 -6.90 -0.84
CA LEU A 49 5.38 -6.84 -2.24
C LEU A 49 6.50 -6.33 -3.14
N ARG A 50 7.25 -5.32 -2.70
CA ARG A 50 8.42 -4.81 -3.45
C ARG A 50 9.47 -5.90 -3.66
N ARG A 51 9.79 -6.66 -2.61
CA ARG A 51 10.75 -7.79 -2.71
C ARG A 51 10.21 -8.93 -3.55
N ALA A 52 8.93 -9.25 -3.43
CA ALA A 52 8.29 -10.28 -4.23
C ALA A 52 8.31 -9.92 -5.72
N TRP A 53 8.02 -8.65 -6.05
CA TRP A 53 8.10 -8.16 -7.43
C TRP A 53 9.53 -8.23 -7.97
N GLY A 54 10.52 -7.69 -7.24
CA GLY A 54 11.92 -7.78 -7.66
C GLY A 54 12.40 -9.22 -7.84
N GLY A 55 11.99 -10.13 -6.98
CA GLY A 55 12.30 -11.55 -7.13
C GLY A 55 11.60 -12.21 -8.32
N ALA A 56 10.37 -11.80 -8.65
CA ALA A 56 9.66 -12.30 -9.82
C ALA A 56 10.33 -11.82 -11.12
N THR A 57 10.68 -10.53 -11.19
CA THR A 57 11.31 -9.95 -12.37
C THR A 57 12.72 -10.51 -12.59
N ASP A 58 13.53 -10.66 -11.53
CA ASP A 58 14.88 -11.25 -11.63
C ASP A 58 14.86 -12.68 -12.22
N VAL A 59 13.86 -13.49 -11.86
CA VAL A 59 13.75 -14.87 -12.37
C VAL A 59 13.25 -14.91 -13.82
N SER A 60 12.45 -13.93 -14.25
CA SER A 60 12.02 -13.80 -15.65
C SER A 60 13.19 -13.52 -16.62
N PHE A 61 14.37 -13.12 -16.13
CA PHE A 61 15.59 -12.95 -16.91
C PHE A 61 16.55 -14.17 -16.90
N ASP A 62 16.22 -15.27 -16.20
CA ASP A 62 17.03 -16.50 -16.22
C ASP A 62 16.66 -17.40 -17.41
N GLU A 63 17.52 -17.42 -18.43
CA GLU A 63 17.37 -18.23 -19.66
C GLU A 63 17.23 -19.75 -19.39
N ASN A 64 17.60 -20.23 -18.21
CA ASN A 64 17.49 -21.65 -17.85
C ASN A 64 16.08 -22.04 -17.38
N VAL A 65 15.19 -21.08 -17.11
CA VAL A 65 13.90 -21.35 -16.50
C VAL A 65 12.78 -21.30 -17.55
N LYS A 66 12.58 -22.41 -18.25
CA LYS A 66 11.38 -22.63 -19.08
C LYS A 66 10.27 -23.21 -18.21
N ASN A 67 9.45 -22.36 -17.58
CA ASN A 67 8.33 -22.88 -16.80
C ASN A 67 7.12 -21.93 -16.80
N GLU A 68 5.99 -22.43 -17.30
CA GLU A 68 4.66 -21.80 -17.23
C GLU A 68 4.25 -21.44 -15.78
N SER A 69 4.80 -22.15 -14.77
CA SER A 69 4.55 -21.87 -13.35
C SER A 69 5.10 -20.52 -12.87
N LEU A 70 6.10 -19.96 -13.56
CA LEU A 70 6.70 -18.67 -13.20
C LEU A 70 5.83 -17.50 -13.64
N PHE A 71 5.25 -17.59 -14.84
CA PHE A 71 4.24 -16.63 -15.32
C PHE A 71 3.02 -16.56 -14.40
N VAL A 72 2.60 -17.70 -13.83
CA VAL A 72 1.53 -17.74 -12.83
C VAL A 72 1.95 -17.03 -11.54
N GLY A 73 3.21 -17.17 -11.12
CA GLY A 73 3.74 -16.49 -9.94
C GLY A 73 3.80 -14.96 -10.09
N GLU A 74 4.31 -14.48 -11.22
CA GLU A 74 4.39 -13.05 -11.54
C GLU A 74 2.99 -12.41 -11.61
N GLU A 75 2.04 -13.07 -12.28
CA GLU A 75 0.65 -12.60 -12.37
C GLU A 75 -0.01 -12.49 -10.99
N LEU A 76 0.20 -13.48 -10.12
CA LEU A 76 -0.36 -13.46 -8.76
C LEU A 76 0.22 -12.32 -7.93
N ILE A 77 1.52 -12.04 -8.05
CA ILE A 77 2.17 -10.92 -7.37
C ILE A 77 1.64 -9.59 -7.91
N ARG A 78 1.45 -9.47 -9.23
CA ARG A 78 0.84 -8.27 -9.84
C ARG A 78 -0.57 -8.01 -9.33
N VAL A 79 -1.42 -9.05 -9.29
CA VAL A 79 -2.77 -8.93 -8.71
C VAL A 79 -2.70 -8.50 -7.25
N ALA A 80 -1.74 -9.02 -6.49
CA ALA A 80 -1.54 -8.61 -5.09
C ALA A 80 -1.13 -7.14 -4.98
N ILE A 81 -0.22 -6.65 -5.83
CA ILE A 81 0.20 -5.24 -5.89
C ILE A 81 -1.00 -4.34 -6.19
N ASN A 82 -1.79 -4.64 -7.23
CA ASN A 82 -2.97 -3.84 -7.60
C ASN A 82 -4.01 -3.78 -6.48
N ARG A 83 -4.25 -4.91 -5.79
CA ARG A 83 -5.16 -4.96 -4.64
C ARG A 83 -4.62 -4.17 -3.45
N ALA A 84 -3.32 -4.26 -3.20
CA ALA A 84 -2.67 -3.50 -2.13
C ALA A 84 -2.72 -1.99 -2.41
N ALA A 85 -2.38 -1.54 -3.61
CA ALA A 85 -2.48 -0.13 -4.01
C ALA A 85 -3.90 0.43 -3.79
N LEU A 86 -4.94 -0.32 -4.20
CA LEU A 86 -6.33 0.08 -3.94
C LEU A 86 -6.66 0.17 -2.44
N ALA A 87 -6.19 -0.78 -1.63
CA ALA A 87 -6.40 -0.78 -0.18
C ALA A 87 -5.68 0.43 0.48
N PHE A 88 -4.45 0.70 0.06
CA PHE A 88 -3.63 1.80 0.57
C PHE A 88 -4.31 3.15 0.31
N ARG A 89 -4.85 3.37 -0.90
CA ARG A 89 -5.64 4.58 -1.22
C ARG A 89 -6.88 4.73 -0.33
N LYS A 90 -7.59 3.64 -0.04
CA LYS A 90 -8.77 3.66 0.83
C LYS A 90 -8.38 4.03 2.27
N ILE A 91 -7.30 3.44 2.78
CA ILE A 91 -6.78 3.72 4.12
C ILE A 91 -6.28 5.17 4.20
N SER A 92 -5.62 5.71 3.16
CA SER A 92 -5.21 7.12 3.11
C SER A 92 -6.40 8.07 3.29
N ARG A 93 -7.53 7.79 2.63
CA ARG A 93 -8.77 8.59 2.80
C ARG A 93 -9.36 8.48 4.20
N LEU A 94 -9.23 7.31 4.85
CA LEU A 94 -9.67 7.13 6.24
C LEU A 94 -8.79 7.96 7.18
N ILE A 95 -7.48 7.93 7.00
CA ILE A 95 -6.53 8.78 7.75
C ILE A 95 -6.89 10.26 7.60
N GLU A 96 -7.08 10.72 6.36
CA GLU A 96 -7.47 12.11 6.08
C GLU A 96 -8.79 12.49 6.78
N THR A 97 -9.79 11.61 6.74
CA THR A 97 -11.08 11.84 7.41
C THR A 97 -10.91 11.92 8.93
N SER A 98 -10.12 11.03 9.52
CA SER A 98 -9.83 11.04 10.95
C SER A 98 -9.06 12.28 11.38
N GLU A 99 -8.06 12.71 10.60
CA GLU A 99 -7.30 13.95 10.86
C GLU A 99 -8.18 15.20 10.77
N GLN A 100 -9.12 15.24 9.80
CA GLN A 100 -10.11 16.32 9.70
C GLN A 100 -11.07 16.36 10.89
N ALA A 101 -11.36 15.21 11.49
CA ALA A 101 -12.13 15.10 12.73
C ALA A 101 -11.32 15.45 13.98
N GLY A 102 -10.02 15.75 13.85
CA GLY A 102 -9.14 16.17 14.94
C GLY A 102 -8.35 15.03 15.59
N TYR A 103 -8.38 13.82 15.03
CA TYR A 103 -7.63 12.68 15.54
C TYR A 103 -6.22 12.63 14.95
N ALA A 104 -5.22 12.37 15.80
CA ALA A 104 -3.87 12.08 15.35
C ALA A 104 -3.75 10.58 15.09
N ILE A 105 -3.26 10.19 13.91
CA ILE A 105 -3.03 8.78 13.54
C ILE A 105 -1.54 8.47 13.59
N ALA A 106 -1.15 7.47 14.37
CA ALA A 106 0.24 7.02 14.43
C ALA A 106 0.75 6.56 13.05
N ASN A 107 1.97 6.98 12.70
CA ASN A 107 2.65 6.67 11.43
C ASN A 107 1.95 7.16 10.15
N ALA A 108 0.99 8.10 10.23
CA ALA A 108 0.30 8.64 9.06
C ALA A 108 1.27 9.13 7.96
N GLU A 109 2.33 9.84 8.32
CA GLU A 109 3.33 10.32 7.34
C GLU A 109 4.07 9.17 6.65
N LYS A 110 4.59 8.22 7.43
CA LYS A 110 5.25 7.01 6.88
C LYS A 110 4.31 6.23 5.97
N PHE A 111 3.03 6.16 6.33
CA PHE A 111 2.02 5.51 5.52
C PHE A 111 1.81 6.25 4.18
N ARG A 112 1.76 7.59 4.17
CA ARG A 112 1.67 8.37 2.93
C ARG A 112 2.88 8.13 2.02
N ASP A 113 4.07 7.98 2.58
CA ASP A 113 5.25 7.59 1.80
C ASP A 113 5.10 6.18 1.23
N ALA A 114 4.64 5.22 2.03
CA ALA A 114 4.37 3.86 1.56
C ALA A 114 3.28 3.78 0.48
N VAL A 115 2.27 4.67 0.51
CA VAL A 115 1.27 4.81 -0.57
C VAL A 115 1.96 5.21 -1.87
N ARG A 116 2.85 6.20 -1.85
CA ARG A 116 3.58 6.63 -3.05
C ARG A 116 4.47 5.52 -3.60
N ASP A 117 5.16 4.80 -2.72
CA ASP A 117 5.98 3.65 -3.11
C ASP A 117 5.13 2.53 -3.72
N MET A 118 3.96 2.27 -3.17
CA MET A 118 3.03 1.26 -3.68
C MET A 118 2.45 1.67 -5.05
N GLU A 119 2.11 2.95 -5.25
CA GLU A 119 1.65 3.46 -6.54
C GLU A 119 2.75 3.45 -7.59
N ALA A 120 4.00 3.68 -7.20
CA ALA A 120 5.16 3.51 -8.08
C ALA A 120 5.35 2.04 -8.46
N LEU A 121 5.22 1.12 -7.50
CA LEU A 121 5.30 -0.32 -7.73
C LEU A 121 4.15 -0.84 -8.62
N GLU A 122 2.94 -0.34 -8.44
CA GLU A 122 1.79 -0.65 -9.30
C GLU A 122 2.08 -0.25 -10.76
N LYS A 123 2.58 0.97 -10.98
CA LYS A 123 2.97 1.45 -12.32
C LYS A 123 4.12 0.64 -12.92
N GLU A 124 5.12 0.27 -12.11
CA GLU A 124 6.23 -0.59 -12.52
C GLU A 124 5.70 -1.94 -13.01
N ALA A 125 4.83 -2.58 -12.22
CA ALA A 125 4.24 -3.86 -12.57
C ALA A 125 3.29 -3.81 -13.79
N GLU A 126 2.67 -2.65 -14.06
CA GLU A 126 1.90 -2.42 -15.28
C GLU A 126 2.79 -2.20 -16.52
N ASN A 127 3.90 -1.46 -16.37
CA ASN A 127 4.76 -1.04 -17.48
C ASN A 127 5.78 -2.11 -17.91
N GLU A 128 6.32 -2.90 -16.98
CA GLU A 128 7.29 -3.97 -17.29
C GLU A 128 6.67 -5.13 -18.09
N CYS A 129 5.34 -5.14 -18.24
CA CYS A 129 4.59 -6.12 -19.05
C CYS A 129 4.20 -5.59 -20.45
N ALA A 130 4.53 -4.34 -20.81
CA ALA A 130 4.42 -3.90 -22.20
C ALA A 130 5.46 -4.68 -23.03
N PRO A 131 5.10 -5.25 -24.21
CA PRO A 131 6.03 -6.04 -24.99
C PRO A 131 7.21 -5.16 -25.42
N LEU A 132 8.29 -5.20 -24.66
CA LEU A 132 9.58 -4.68 -25.06
C LEU A 132 9.96 -5.47 -26.31
N ASN A 133 10.15 -4.74 -27.41
CA ASN A 133 10.53 -5.27 -28.69
C ASN A 133 11.72 -6.24 -28.48
N THR A 134 11.67 -7.46 -29.01
CA THR A 134 12.60 -8.56 -28.65
C THR A 134 14.07 -8.14 -28.73
N GLN A 135 14.38 -7.23 -29.67
CA GLN A 135 15.70 -6.64 -29.87
C GLN A 135 16.18 -5.77 -28.69
N GLN A 136 15.28 -5.06 -28.01
CA GLN A 136 15.59 -4.24 -26.83
C GLN A 136 15.80 -5.11 -25.58
N MET A 137 15.12 -6.26 -25.46
CA MET A 137 15.41 -7.22 -24.39
C MET A 137 16.78 -7.86 -24.55
N ASP A 138 17.18 -8.20 -25.78
CA ASP A 138 18.49 -8.81 -26.05
C ASP A 138 19.67 -7.86 -25.74
N GLU A 139 19.53 -6.57 -26.09
CA GLU A 139 20.52 -5.53 -25.74
C GLU A 139 20.60 -5.28 -24.24
N ALA A 140 19.44 -5.19 -23.58
CA ALA A 140 19.35 -5.02 -22.12
C ALA A 140 19.96 -6.21 -21.37
N LEU A 141 19.66 -7.44 -21.80
CA LEU A 141 20.24 -8.66 -21.26
C LEU A 141 21.77 -8.70 -21.43
N ALA A 142 22.29 -8.15 -22.54
CA ALA A 142 23.72 -8.03 -22.77
C ALA A 142 24.40 -6.98 -21.88
N ASP A 143 23.70 -5.91 -21.48
CA ASP A 143 24.18 -4.90 -20.53
C ASP A 143 24.14 -5.42 -19.08
N TYR A 144 23.08 -6.12 -18.68
CA TYR A 144 23.00 -6.79 -17.36
C TYR A 144 24.10 -7.85 -17.19
N LYS A 145 24.34 -8.68 -18.21
CA LYS A 145 25.41 -9.69 -18.21
C LYS A 145 26.82 -9.08 -18.15
N ARG A 146 26.99 -7.81 -18.53
CA ARG A 146 28.25 -7.05 -18.38
C ARG A 146 28.48 -6.50 -16.98
N GLY A 147 27.47 -6.55 -16.10
CA GLY A 147 27.53 -6.04 -14.74
C GLY A 147 27.33 -4.52 -14.64
N ASP A 148 26.81 -3.90 -15.71
CA ASP A 148 26.56 -2.46 -15.76
C ASP A 148 25.39 -2.05 -14.83
N PHE A 149 24.54 -3.02 -14.45
CA PHE A 149 23.42 -2.84 -13.53
C PHE A 149 23.46 -3.85 -12.38
N LYS A 150 23.10 -3.41 -11.16
CA LYS A 150 23.06 -4.27 -9.97
C LYS A 150 21.78 -5.10 -9.87
N LEU A 151 20.69 -4.65 -10.48
CA LEU A 151 19.37 -5.29 -10.47
C LEU A 151 18.69 -5.09 -11.83
N ALA A 152 17.89 -6.07 -12.27
CA ALA A 152 17.17 -5.99 -13.55
C ALA A 152 16.17 -4.81 -13.59
N GLY A 153 15.57 -4.47 -12.43
CA GLY A 153 14.69 -3.31 -12.29
C GLY A 153 15.39 -1.94 -12.34
N ASP A 154 16.73 -1.87 -12.28
CA ASP A 154 17.47 -0.62 -12.51
C ASP A 154 17.68 -0.39 -14.02
N MET A 155 17.91 -1.48 -14.76
CA MET A 155 18.05 -1.50 -16.22
C MET A 155 16.74 -1.12 -16.94
N LEU A 156 15.60 -1.69 -16.51
CA LEU A 156 14.29 -1.35 -17.08
C LEU A 156 13.92 0.13 -16.88
N ARG A 157 14.36 0.73 -15.77
CA ARG A 157 14.17 2.15 -15.46
C ARG A 157 14.98 3.07 -16.38
N GLU A 158 16.20 2.68 -16.75
CA GLU A 158 17.07 3.45 -17.66
C GLU A 158 16.58 3.39 -19.12
N LEU A 159 16.07 2.23 -19.57
CA LEU A 159 15.48 2.07 -20.89
C LEU A 159 14.18 2.86 -21.06
N GLN A 160 13.34 2.88 -20.03
CA GLN A 160 12.10 3.68 -20.02
C GLN A 160 12.39 5.18 -19.92
N GLY A 161 13.45 5.59 -19.20
CA GLY A 161 13.89 6.99 -19.13
C GLY A 161 14.50 7.51 -20.43
N SER A 162 15.23 6.66 -21.16
CA SER A 162 15.88 7.01 -22.44
C SER A 162 14.90 7.13 -23.61
N GLY A 163 13.73 6.48 -23.51
CA GLY A 163 12.64 6.61 -24.48
C GLY A 163 11.88 7.94 -24.44
N ALA A 164 12.02 8.72 -23.35
CA ALA A 164 11.36 10.02 -23.20
C ALA A 164 12.20 11.21 -23.70
N SER A 165 13.44 10.97 -24.15
CA SER A 165 14.36 12.00 -24.68
C SER A 165 14.75 11.73 -26.13
N SER A 166 13.76 11.43 -26.97
CA SER A 166 13.91 11.44 -28.42
C SER A 166 12.70 12.16 -29.01
N ASP A 167 12.94 13.33 -29.60
CA ASP A 167 11.98 14.13 -30.38
C ASP A 167 11.24 13.31 -31.46
#